data_AF-A0A139R011-F1
#
_entry.id   AF-A0A139R011-F1
#
_cell.length_a   1.000
_cell.length_b   1.000
_cell.length_c   1.000
_cell.angle_alpha   90.00
_cell.angle_beta   90.00
_cell.angle_gamma   90.00
#
_symmetry.space_group_name_H-M   'P 1'
#
loop_
_entity.id
_entity.type
_entity.pdbx_description
1 polymer ?
#
loop_
_entity_poly.entity_id
_entity_poly.type
_entity_poly.pdbx_seq_one_letter_code
_entity_poly.pdbx_strand_id
1 'polypeptide(L)'
;MILKIYNGEYSLQWDGIYYLALIDYPNIQEWELEKIAKFIAYEKLHKRQTSIECADSCLKKEILDYICQHPFLPPFTPTDKRVASTYDLHKRLVTSDYCSHTTTIDTAISIFKTGQLLSAVKAFRRDAEELVLDSRNAASDPKDYFDYVMLGWSNTSSGYRLAMERLLGRVPSEKELQDKFIPGVSFHFIYTDLIKVPGYIFDGYHAVKIKDMLNLLSELYICIIPTHNQCQFENIIPTKIQDRVHYLDYDGEDLEEWTKKVYQVVLKQSDKG
;
A
#
# COMPACT_ATOMS: atom_id res chain seq x y z
N MET A 1 -17.93 6.28 -7.24
CA MET A 1 -17.26 6.00 -5.95
C MET A 1 -18.01 6.75 -4.86
N ILE A 2 -18.15 6.19 -3.66
CA ILE A 2 -18.76 6.88 -2.52
C ILE A 2 -17.66 7.13 -1.49
N LEU A 3 -17.49 8.38 -1.06
CA LEU A 3 -16.68 8.71 0.12
C LEU A 3 -17.63 8.84 1.32
N LYS A 4 -17.54 7.90 2.26
CA LYS A 4 -18.36 7.89 3.48
C LYS A 4 -17.52 8.31 4.68
N ILE A 5 -17.81 9.50 5.18
CA ILE A 5 -17.21 10.05 6.40
C ILE A 5 -18.03 9.58 7.60
N TYR A 6 -17.41 8.91 8.56
CA TYR A 6 -18.15 8.33 9.68
C TYR A 6 -17.34 8.19 10.97
N ASN A 7 -18.06 7.96 12.07
CA ASN A 7 -17.49 7.63 13.38
C ASN A 7 -17.15 6.13 13.43
N GLY A 8 -16.05 5.76 12.77
CA GLY A 8 -15.54 4.40 12.72
C GLY A 8 -14.22 4.25 13.45
N GLU A 9 -13.77 3.01 13.61
CA GLU A 9 -12.47 2.73 14.23
C GLU A 9 -11.30 2.81 13.25
N TYR A 10 -11.54 2.57 11.95
CA TYR A 10 -10.51 2.57 10.92
C TYR A 10 -11.10 2.90 9.56
N SER A 11 -10.22 3.30 8.64
CA SER A 11 -10.59 3.61 7.27
C SER A 11 -10.37 2.41 6.33
N LEU A 12 -11.31 2.17 5.40
CA LEU A 12 -11.26 1.05 4.47
C LEU A 12 -11.89 1.43 3.13
N GLN A 13 -11.26 1.03 2.03
CA GLN A 13 -11.88 1.08 0.71
C GLN A 13 -12.36 -0.33 0.33
N TRP A 14 -13.66 -0.47 0.07
CA TRP A 14 -14.27 -1.75 -0.31
C TRP A 14 -15.55 -1.53 -1.12
N ASP A 15 -15.75 -2.33 -2.16
CA ASP A 15 -16.96 -2.35 -2.98
C ASP A 15 -17.37 -0.97 -3.52
N GLY A 16 -16.39 -0.21 -4.01
CA GLY A 16 -16.61 1.14 -4.55
C GLY A 16 -16.98 2.21 -3.50
N ILE A 17 -16.80 1.90 -2.21
CA ILE A 17 -16.98 2.82 -1.09
C ILE A 17 -15.65 3.00 -0.36
N TYR A 18 -15.24 4.25 -0.17
CA TYR A 18 -14.18 4.61 0.75
C TYR A 18 -14.80 5.06 2.08
N TYR A 19 -14.74 4.19 3.09
CA TYR A 19 -15.09 4.51 4.47
C TYR A 19 -13.90 5.23 5.11
N LEU A 20 -14.02 6.55 5.32
CA LEU A 20 -13.02 7.36 6.00
C LEU A 20 -13.50 7.62 7.44
N ALA A 21 -12.82 6.96 8.39
CA ALA A 21 -12.98 7.23 9.81
C ALA A 21 -12.14 8.44 10.19
N LEU A 22 -12.76 9.46 10.80
CA LEU A 22 -12.03 10.60 11.34
C LEU A 22 -11.48 10.27 12.72
N ILE A 23 -10.34 10.85 13.08
CA ILE A 23 -9.72 10.61 14.40
C ILE A 23 -10.59 11.16 15.54
N ASP A 24 -11.27 12.28 15.31
CA ASP A 24 -12.06 12.98 16.33
C ASP A 24 -13.46 13.33 15.82
N TYR A 25 -14.15 12.37 15.19
CA TYR A 25 -15.48 12.62 14.61
C TYR A 25 -16.45 13.25 15.62
N PRO A 26 -17.20 14.33 15.26
CA PRO A 26 -17.30 14.93 13.93
C PRO A 26 -16.29 16.05 13.64
N ASN A 27 -15.35 16.34 14.54
CA ASN A 27 -14.27 17.28 14.26
C ASN A 27 -13.33 16.68 13.21
N ILE A 28 -12.81 17.54 12.34
CA ILE A 28 -11.89 17.15 11.28
C ILE A 28 -10.62 17.99 11.36
N GLN A 29 -9.49 17.35 11.09
CA GLN A 29 -8.19 18.00 11.04
C GLN A 29 -7.86 18.47 9.63
N GLU A 30 -7.01 19.49 9.50
CA GLU A 30 -6.62 20.04 8.19
C GLU A 30 -6.01 18.98 7.25
N TRP A 31 -5.20 18.07 7.78
CA TRP A 31 -4.60 16.99 6.97
C TRP A 31 -5.63 15.95 6.51
N GLU A 32 -6.74 15.77 7.24
CA GLU A 32 -7.87 14.91 6.82
C GLU A 32 -8.66 15.59 5.70
N LEU A 33 -8.85 16.91 5.78
CA LEU A 33 -9.44 17.71 4.70
C LEU A 33 -8.58 17.64 3.43
N GLU A 34 -7.26 17.75 3.55
CA GLU A 34 -6.34 17.58 2.42
C GLU A 34 -6.43 16.17 1.81
N LYS A 35 -6.46 15.12 2.64
CA LYS A 35 -6.62 13.72 2.21
C LYS A 35 -7.90 13.57 1.38
N ILE A 36 -9.02 14.09 1.88
CA ILE A 36 -10.32 14.07 1.19
C ILE A 36 -10.24 14.81 -0.13
N ALA A 37 -9.71 16.04 -0.15
CA ALA A 37 -9.65 16.84 -1.37
C ALA A 37 -8.80 16.19 -2.46
N LYS A 38 -7.70 15.54 -2.09
CA LYS A 38 -6.84 14.77 -3.01
C LYS A 38 -7.50 13.50 -3.52
N PHE A 39 -8.24 12.78 -2.66
CA PHE A 39 -9.07 11.67 -3.10
C PHE A 39 -10.09 12.11 -4.16
N ILE A 40 -10.82 13.19 -3.91
CA ILE A 40 -11.81 13.72 -4.86
C ILE A 40 -11.15 14.19 -6.16
N ALA A 41 -9.97 14.83 -6.08
CA ALA A 41 -9.21 15.24 -7.27
C ALA A 41 -8.72 14.05 -8.10
N TYR A 42 -8.27 12.97 -7.45
CA TYR A 42 -7.87 11.72 -8.10
C TYR A 42 -9.06 11.04 -8.80
N GLU A 43 -10.20 10.92 -8.12
CA GLU A 43 -11.41 10.35 -8.72
C GLU A 43 -11.87 11.17 -9.94
N LYS A 44 -11.79 12.50 -9.86
CA LYS A 44 -12.11 13.41 -10.97
C LYS A 44 -11.14 13.26 -12.14
N LEU A 45 -9.83 13.11 -11.87
CA LEU A 45 -8.81 12.85 -12.91
C LEU A 45 -9.18 11.60 -13.73
N HIS A 46 -9.71 10.57 -13.07
CA HIS A 46 -10.17 9.33 -13.70
C HIS A 46 -11.63 9.37 -14.17
N LYS A 47 -12.24 10.57 -14.23
CA LYS A 47 -13.61 10.81 -14.73
C LYS A 47 -14.69 10.02 -13.97
N ARG A 48 -14.43 9.66 -12.71
CA ARG A 48 -15.42 9.01 -11.84
C ARG A 48 -16.31 10.06 -11.19
N GLN A 49 -17.61 9.73 -11.11
CA GLN A 49 -18.54 10.49 -10.28
C GLN A 49 -18.37 10.04 -8.83
N THR A 50 -18.13 11.02 -7.95
CA THR A 50 -17.91 10.77 -6.52
C THR A 50 -18.91 11.53 -5.68
N SER A 51 -19.61 10.83 -4.79
CA SER A 51 -20.50 11.42 -3.78
C SER A 51 -19.82 11.42 -2.42
N ILE A 52 -20.14 12.44 -1.61
CA ILE A 52 -19.69 12.53 -0.22
C ILE A 52 -20.90 12.30 0.69
N GLU A 53 -20.85 11.22 1.45
CA GLU A 53 -21.81 10.85 2.49
C GLU A 53 -21.23 11.19 3.86
N CYS A 54 -21.93 12.02 4.61
CA CYS A 54 -21.58 12.40 5.96
C CYS A 54 -22.88 12.75 6.69
N ALA A 55 -23.10 12.15 7.87
CA ALA A 55 -24.32 12.36 8.64
C ALA A 55 -24.36 13.75 9.29
N ASP A 56 -23.19 14.28 9.65
CA ASP A 56 -23.05 15.64 10.18
C ASP A 56 -23.04 16.67 9.03
N SER A 57 -24.05 17.54 8.99
CA SER A 57 -24.22 18.51 7.92
C SER A 57 -23.23 19.67 7.98
N CYS A 58 -22.75 20.03 9.18
CA CYS A 58 -21.76 21.08 9.37
C CYS A 58 -20.39 20.61 8.85
N LEU A 59 -19.97 19.42 9.25
CA LEU A 59 -18.76 18.76 8.74
C LEU A 59 -18.83 18.56 7.22
N LYS A 60 -19.97 18.11 6.70
CA LYS A 60 -20.15 17.97 5.25
C LYS A 60 -19.94 19.29 4.52
N LYS A 61 -20.48 20.39 5.05
CA LYS A 61 -20.30 21.71 4.48
C LYS A 61 -18.83 22.15 4.53
N GLU A 62 -18.16 21.96 5.66
CA GLU A 62 -16.74 22.27 5.82
C GLU A 62 -15.86 21.54 4.80
N ILE A 63 -16.10 20.24 4.60
CA ILE A 63 -15.41 19.44 3.57
C ILE A 63 -15.64 20.01 2.17
N LEU A 64 -16.89 20.32 1.81
CA LEU A 64 -17.22 20.85 0.49
C LEU A 64 -16.60 22.23 0.24
N ASP A 65 -16.63 23.11 1.25
CA ASP A 65 -16.02 24.43 1.20
C ASP A 65 -14.50 24.31 1.01
N TYR A 66 -13.84 23.41 1.74
CA TYR A 66 -12.40 23.15 1.60
C TYR A 66 -12.04 22.66 0.19
N ILE A 67 -12.75 21.66 -0.34
CA ILE A 67 -12.52 21.12 -1.69
C ILE A 67 -12.66 22.22 -2.76
N CYS A 68 -13.62 23.12 -2.61
CA CYS A 68 -13.83 24.23 -3.55
C CYS A 68 -12.67 25.22 -3.55
N GLN A 69 -12.10 25.49 -2.38
CA GLN A 69 -11.01 26.45 -2.18
C GLN A 69 -9.62 25.86 -2.53
N HIS A 70 -9.46 24.53 -2.51
CA HIS A 70 -8.17 23.85 -2.68
C HIS A 70 -8.19 22.88 -3.87
N PRO A 71 -8.14 23.38 -5.12
CA PRO A 71 -7.98 22.52 -6.28
C PRO A 71 -6.56 21.95 -6.31
N PHE A 72 -6.45 20.62 -6.31
CA PHE A 72 -5.17 19.93 -6.47
C PHE A 72 -4.92 19.49 -7.91
N LEU A 73 -3.64 19.44 -8.29
CA LEU A 73 -3.16 18.88 -9.55
C LEU A 73 -2.31 17.63 -9.28
N PRO A 74 -2.28 16.66 -10.21
CA PRO A 74 -1.40 15.51 -10.07
C PRO A 74 0.07 15.97 -9.99
N PRO A 75 0.92 15.30 -9.20
CA PRO A 75 0.74 13.97 -8.63
C PRO A 75 0.04 13.91 -7.25
N PHE A 76 -0.58 15.01 -6.80
CA PHE A 76 -1.31 15.09 -5.52
C PHE A 76 -0.45 14.80 -4.27
N THR A 77 0.88 14.98 -4.34
CA THR A 77 1.84 14.67 -3.26
C THR A 77 1.39 15.23 -1.91
N PRO A 78 1.19 14.40 -0.87
CA PRO A 78 0.94 14.79 0.52
C PRO A 78 1.83 15.95 1.00
N THR A 79 1.26 16.97 1.65
CA THR A 79 2.07 18.02 2.30
C THR A 79 2.79 17.49 3.55
N ASP A 80 2.18 16.50 4.20
CA ASP A 80 2.67 15.82 5.40
C ASP A 80 2.31 14.33 5.32
N LYS A 81 3.14 13.44 5.87
CA LYS A 81 2.92 11.99 5.86
C LYS A 81 1.57 11.58 6.48
N ARG A 82 1.04 12.35 7.43
CA ARG A 82 -0.29 12.15 8.03
C ARG A 82 -1.41 12.16 6.98
N VAL A 83 -1.28 12.93 5.91
CA VAL A 83 -2.25 12.94 4.80
C VAL A 83 -2.29 11.57 4.11
N ALA A 84 -1.20 10.81 4.13
CA ALA A 84 -1.12 9.45 3.59
C ALA A 84 -1.19 8.36 4.69
N SER A 85 -1.55 8.72 5.92
CA SER A 85 -1.68 7.79 7.05
C SER A 85 -2.71 6.69 6.80
N THR A 86 -2.50 5.56 7.47
CA THR A 86 -3.45 4.43 7.53
C THR A 86 -3.54 3.90 8.96
N TYR A 87 -4.19 2.77 9.15
CA TYR A 87 -4.39 2.12 10.44
C TYR A 87 -3.60 0.82 10.54
N ASP A 88 -3.05 0.54 11.73
CA ASP A 88 -2.47 -0.77 12.06
C ASP A 88 -3.53 -1.76 12.58
N LEU A 89 -3.10 -2.98 12.95
CA LEU A 89 -3.99 -4.01 13.51
C LEU A 89 -4.66 -3.59 14.83
N HIS A 90 -4.09 -2.61 15.53
CA HIS A 90 -4.61 -2.05 16.77
C HIS A 90 -5.46 -0.79 16.52
N LYS A 91 -5.83 -0.52 15.26
CA LYS A 91 -6.62 0.65 14.85
C LYS A 91 -5.95 1.97 15.21
N ARG A 92 -4.62 1.99 15.32
CA ARG A 92 -3.85 3.21 15.55
C ARG A 92 -3.47 3.82 14.22
N LEU A 93 -3.53 5.15 14.15
CA LEU A 93 -3.04 5.88 13.01
C LEU A 93 -1.51 5.73 12.90
N VAL A 94 -1.03 5.27 11.74
CA VAL A 94 0.39 5.03 11.49
C VAL A 94 0.86 5.65 10.18
N THR A 95 2.13 6.04 10.18
CA THR A 95 2.93 6.43 9.00
C THR A 95 4.32 5.80 9.14
N SER A 96 5.13 5.85 8.08
CA SER A 96 6.52 5.40 8.11
C SER A 96 7.37 6.24 7.15
N ASP A 97 8.69 6.20 7.29
CA ASP A 97 9.62 6.70 6.26
C ASP A 97 9.85 5.68 5.14
N TYR A 98 9.27 4.48 5.28
CA TYR A 98 9.44 3.37 4.34
C TYR A 98 8.10 2.85 3.84
N CYS A 99 8.02 2.57 2.55
CA CYS A 99 6.90 1.85 1.95
C CYS A 99 7.33 0.44 1.53
N SER A 100 6.39 -0.48 1.45
CA SER A 100 6.66 -1.87 1.07
C SER A 100 5.71 -2.42 0.01
N HIS A 101 6.25 -3.36 -0.77
CA HIS A 101 5.52 -4.32 -1.57
C HIS A 101 5.82 -5.72 -1.03
N THR A 102 4.81 -6.44 -0.58
CA THR A 102 4.96 -7.81 -0.08
C THR A 102 4.27 -8.79 -1.01
N THR A 103 4.90 -9.93 -1.28
CA THR A 103 4.40 -10.90 -2.25
C THR A 103 4.83 -12.33 -1.93
N THR A 104 4.29 -13.30 -2.67
CA THR A 104 4.63 -14.73 -2.53
C THR A 104 6.05 -15.01 -3.04
N ILE A 105 6.61 -16.16 -2.63
CA ILE A 105 7.95 -16.59 -3.07
C ILE A 105 8.06 -16.63 -4.60
N ASP A 106 7.10 -17.27 -5.29
CA ASP A 106 7.10 -17.39 -6.76
C ASP A 106 7.07 -16.03 -7.47
N THR A 107 6.30 -15.09 -6.93
CA THR A 107 6.22 -13.74 -7.48
C THR A 107 7.52 -12.98 -7.25
N ALA A 108 8.13 -13.12 -6.07
CA ALA A 108 9.42 -12.50 -5.77
C ALA A 108 10.55 -13.03 -6.67
N ILE A 109 10.56 -14.34 -6.96
CA ILE A 109 11.49 -14.94 -7.94
C ILE A 109 11.31 -14.27 -9.31
N SER A 110 10.07 -14.06 -9.75
CA SER A 110 9.76 -13.40 -11.03
C SER A 110 10.24 -11.94 -11.05
N ILE A 111 10.04 -11.21 -9.95
CA ILE A 111 10.51 -9.82 -9.77
C ILE A 111 12.04 -9.73 -9.83
N PHE A 112 12.78 -10.64 -9.20
CA PHE A 112 14.25 -10.64 -9.30
C PHE A 112 14.73 -10.93 -10.71
N LYS A 113 14.09 -11.86 -11.43
CA LYS A 113 14.43 -12.18 -12.82
C LYS A 113 14.23 -10.99 -13.77
N THR A 114 13.21 -10.16 -13.54
CA THR A 114 12.96 -8.95 -14.35
C THR A 114 13.74 -7.74 -13.83
N GLY A 115 14.14 -7.74 -12.55
CA GLY A 115 14.71 -6.58 -11.85
C GLY A 115 13.68 -5.47 -11.59
N GLN A 116 12.39 -5.78 -11.70
CA GLN A 116 11.32 -4.78 -11.70
C GLN A 116 10.08 -5.28 -10.95
N LEU A 117 9.54 -4.42 -10.09
CA LEU A 117 8.14 -4.53 -9.66
C LEU A 117 7.27 -3.96 -10.78
N LEU A 118 6.31 -4.74 -11.26
CA LEU A 118 5.42 -4.35 -12.34
C LEU A 118 4.00 -4.10 -11.80
N SER A 119 3.30 -3.15 -12.40
CA SER A 119 1.86 -3.01 -12.22
C SER A 119 1.14 -4.28 -12.68
N ALA A 120 -0.09 -4.49 -12.20
CA ALA A 120 -0.82 -5.73 -12.49
C ALA A 120 -1.03 -5.96 -13.99
N VAL A 121 -1.36 -4.91 -14.76
CA VAL A 121 -1.50 -5.01 -16.23
C VAL A 121 -0.22 -5.51 -16.90
N LYS A 122 0.95 -5.03 -16.45
CA LYS A 122 2.25 -5.43 -17.01
C LYS A 122 2.70 -6.81 -16.53
N ALA A 123 2.46 -7.11 -15.25
CA ALA A 123 2.83 -8.38 -14.63
C ALA A 123 2.03 -9.55 -15.25
N PHE A 124 0.72 -9.36 -15.44
CA PHE A 124 -0.16 -10.40 -16.00
C PHE A 124 -0.28 -10.34 -17.53
N ARG A 125 0.18 -9.26 -18.17
CA ARG A 125 0.00 -9.01 -19.61
C ARG A 125 -1.46 -9.11 -20.04
N ARG A 126 -2.32 -8.49 -19.23
CA ARG A 126 -3.78 -8.45 -19.40
C ARG A 126 -4.24 -7.00 -19.29
N ASP A 127 -5.31 -6.69 -20.00
CA ASP A 127 -5.90 -5.36 -19.96
C ASP A 127 -6.57 -5.10 -18.61
N ALA A 128 -6.60 -3.83 -18.20
CA ALA A 128 -7.19 -3.43 -16.92
C ALA A 128 -8.67 -3.85 -16.83
N GLU A 129 -9.41 -3.77 -17.94
CA GLU A 129 -10.80 -4.22 -18.06
C GLU A 129 -10.97 -5.71 -17.69
N GLU A 130 -10.01 -6.57 -18.06
CA GLU A 130 -10.07 -7.98 -17.70
C GLU A 130 -9.72 -8.21 -16.21
N LEU A 131 -8.81 -7.41 -15.67
CA LEU A 131 -8.39 -7.51 -14.27
C LEU A 131 -9.47 -7.02 -13.30
N VAL A 132 -10.29 -6.05 -13.72
CA VAL A 132 -11.46 -5.62 -12.94
C VAL A 132 -12.44 -6.79 -12.69
N LEU A 133 -12.59 -7.69 -13.66
CA LEU A 133 -13.49 -8.84 -13.61
C LEU A 133 -12.84 -10.08 -12.97
N ASP A 134 -11.57 -10.00 -12.60
CA ASP A 134 -10.82 -11.11 -12.00
C ASP A 134 -11.33 -11.38 -10.58
N SER A 135 -11.45 -12.65 -10.20
CA SER A 135 -11.89 -13.03 -8.84
C SER A 135 -10.94 -12.54 -7.74
N ARG A 136 -9.70 -12.20 -8.10
CA ARG A 136 -8.71 -11.59 -7.19
C ARG A 136 -9.00 -10.11 -6.91
N ASN A 137 -9.85 -9.46 -7.69
CA ASN A 137 -10.31 -8.09 -7.44
C ASN A 137 -11.42 -8.06 -6.37
N ALA A 138 -11.15 -8.61 -5.19
CA ALA A 138 -12.14 -8.75 -4.13
C ALA A 138 -12.65 -7.41 -3.58
N ALA A 139 -11.81 -6.36 -3.64
CA ALA A 139 -12.15 -5.01 -3.17
C ALA A 139 -12.99 -4.20 -4.17
N SER A 140 -13.25 -4.75 -5.37
CA SER A 140 -13.85 -4.03 -6.50
C SER A 140 -13.05 -2.79 -6.89
N ASP A 141 -11.72 -2.91 -6.95
CA ASP A 141 -10.82 -1.84 -7.34
C ASP A 141 -11.14 -1.34 -8.76
N PRO A 142 -11.07 -0.02 -9.00
CA PRO A 142 -11.32 0.56 -10.31
C PRO A 142 -10.15 0.28 -11.26
N LYS A 143 -10.44 0.28 -12.57
CA LYS A 143 -9.51 -0.18 -13.60
C LYS A 143 -8.12 0.45 -13.56
N ASP A 144 -8.03 1.74 -13.24
CA ASP A 144 -6.76 2.46 -13.19
C ASP A 144 -5.83 1.92 -12.11
N TYR A 145 -6.33 1.31 -11.03
CA TYR A 145 -5.47 0.80 -9.95
C TYR A 145 -4.52 -0.29 -10.48
N PHE A 146 -4.94 -1.06 -11.48
CA PHE A 146 -4.13 -2.10 -12.09
C PHE A 146 -2.97 -1.57 -12.93
N ASP A 147 -2.98 -0.28 -13.28
CA ASP A 147 -1.88 0.40 -13.97
C ASP A 147 -0.75 0.83 -13.01
N TYR A 148 -0.93 0.68 -11.70
CA TYR A 148 0.04 1.12 -10.69
C TYR A 148 0.65 -0.04 -9.89
N VAL A 149 1.92 0.12 -9.51
CA VAL A 149 2.49 -0.54 -8.35
C VAL A 149 2.01 0.22 -7.12
N MET A 150 1.17 -0.41 -6.31
CA MET A 150 0.65 0.15 -5.06
C MET A 150 1.51 -0.30 -3.88
N LEU A 151 1.92 0.64 -3.04
CA LEU A 151 2.76 0.38 -1.86
C LEU A 151 2.06 0.87 -0.59
N GLY A 152 2.15 0.07 0.47
CA GLY A 152 1.70 0.41 1.81
C GLY A 152 2.87 0.88 2.69
N TRP A 153 2.58 1.38 3.89
CA TRP A 153 3.63 1.67 4.87
C TRP A 153 4.27 0.38 5.39
N SER A 154 5.60 0.36 5.50
CA SER A 154 6.37 -0.83 5.87
C SER A 154 6.08 -1.36 7.28
N ASN A 155 5.52 -0.53 8.15
CA ASN A 155 5.13 -0.90 9.52
C ASN A 155 3.68 -1.42 9.61
N THR A 156 3.05 -1.75 8.48
CA THR A 156 1.70 -2.32 8.44
C THR A 156 1.71 -3.76 7.95
N SER A 157 0.77 -4.56 8.44
CA SER A 157 0.66 -5.99 8.12
C SER A 157 -0.11 -6.29 6.84
N SER A 158 -0.75 -5.28 6.24
CA SER A 158 -1.63 -5.40 5.07
C SER A 158 -0.98 -6.16 3.90
N GLY A 159 0.29 -5.86 3.62
CA GLY A 159 1.06 -6.53 2.56
C GLY A 159 1.24 -8.03 2.80
N TYR A 160 1.58 -8.43 4.04
CA TYR A 160 1.74 -9.84 4.39
C TYR A 160 0.41 -10.60 4.39
N ARG A 161 -0.67 -9.98 4.89
CA ARG A 161 -2.02 -10.56 4.78
C ARG A 161 -2.42 -10.80 3.32
N LEU A 162 -2.14 -9.83 2.43
CA LEU A 162 -2.43 -9.96 1.00
C LEU A 162 -1.56 -11.03 0.33
N ALA A 163 -0.29 -11.14 0.70
CA ALA A 163 0.57 -12.23 0.21
C ALA A 163 0.05 -13.60 0.65
N MET A 164 -0.45 -13.72 1.88
CA MET A 164 -1.08 -14.94 2.39
C MET A 164 -2.38 -15.26 1.63
N GLU A 165 -3.22 -14.26 1.37
CA GLU A 165 -4.44 -14.42 0.55
C GLU A 165 -4.13 -14.96 -0.84
N ARG A 166 -3.09 -14.40 -1.50
CA ARG A 166 -2.63 -14.85 -2.81
C ARG A 166 -2.06 -16.27 -2.78
N LEU A 167 -1.33 -16.62 -1.72
CA LEU A 167 -0.80 -17.98 -1.52
C LEU A 167 -1.94 -19.01 -1.36
N LEU A 168 -2.98 -18.66 -0.61
CA LEU A 168 -4.13 -19.54 -0.34
C LEU A 168 -5.17 -19.56 -1.47
N GLY A 169 -5.19 -18.53 -2.33
CA GLY A 169 -6.26 -18.33 -3.33
C GLY A 169 -7.61 -17.94 -2.71
N ARG A 170 -7.64 -17.56 -1.43
CA ARG A 170 -8.81 -17.14 -0.67
C ARG A 170 -8.41 -16.29 0.53
N VAL A 171 -9.37 -15.59 1.13
CA VAL A 171 -9.16 -14.85 2.37
C VAL A 171 -8.62 -15.79 3.46
N PRO A 172 -7.50 -15.44 4.13
CA PRO A 172 -6.94 -16.22 5.22
C PRO A 172 -7.84 -16.17 6.45
N SER A 173 -7.92 -17.29 7.17
CA SER A 173 -8.55 -17.36 8.49
C SER A 173 -7.64 -16.81 9.59
N GLU A 174 -8.20 -16.49 10.75
CA GLU A 174 -7.42 -15.99 11.89
C GLU A 174 -6.29 -16.95 12.29
N LYS A 175 -6.58 -18.25 12.33
CA LYS A 175 -5.58 -19.29 12.61
C LYS A 175 -4.44 -19.32 11.59
N GLU A 176 -4.69 -18.91 10.35
CA GLU A 176 -3.68 -18.81 9.29
C GLU A 176 -2.88 -17.52 9.36
N LEU A 177 -3.40 -16.48 10.01
CA LEU A 177 -2.65 -15.24 10.29
C LEU A 177 -1.88 -15.32 11.61
N GLN A 178 -2.21 -16.30 12.46
CA GLN A 178 -1.54 -16.62 13.71
C GLN A 178 -0.69 -17.89 13.55
N ASP A 179 -1.10 -19.01 14.16
CA ASP A 179 -0.35 -20.27 14.27
C ASP A 179 0.22 -20.85 12.96
N LYS A 180 -0.41 -20.55 11.82
CA LYS A 180 -0.03 -21.11 10.50
C LYS A 180 0.41 -20.04 9.52
N PHE A 181 0.85 -18.90 10.02
CA PHE A 181 1.34 -17.83 9.18
C PHE A 181 2.51 -18.32 8.32
N ILE A 182 2.53 -17.89 7.06
CA ILE A 182 3.60 -18.19 6.11
C ILE A 182 4.09 -16.86 5.56
N PRO A 183 5.30 -16.40 5.94
CA PRO A 183 5.81 -15.13 5.48
C PRO A 183 6.16 -15.17 3.99
N GLY A 184 5.78 -14.09 3.29
CA GLY A 184 6.25 -13.82 1.94
C GLY A 184 7.58 -13.05 1.91
N VAL A 185 7.96 -12.59 0.72
CA VAL A 185 9.09 -11.66 0.53
C VAL A 185 8.57 -10.23 0.56
N SER A 186 9.27 -9.34 1.24
CA SER A 186 8.99 -7.91 1.24
C SER A 186 10.11 -7.11 0.56
N PHE A 187 9.71 -6.17 -0.29
CA PHE A 187 10.58 -5.17 -0.91
C PHE A 187 10.22 -3.82 -0.29
N HIS A 188 11.21 -3.14 0.28
CA HIS A 188 11.04 -1.88 0.98
C HIS A 188 11.79 -0.75 0.27
N PHE A 189 11.23 0.44 0.37
CA PHE A 189 11.62 1.63 -0.37
C PHE A 189 11.53 2.85 0.52
N ILE A 190 12.39 3.84 0.30
CA ILE A 190 12.35 5.11 1.03
C ILE A 190 11.21 5.98 0.46
N TYR A 191 10.27 6.38 1.32
CA TYR A 191 9.08 7.14 0.92
C TYR A 191 9.44 8.46 0.22
N THR A 192 10.40 9.21 0.77
CA THR A 192 10.82 10.51 0.22
C THR A 192 11.49 10.40 -1.14
N ASP A 193 11.98 9.22 -1.52
CA ASP A 193 12.51 8.96 -2.86
C ASP A 193 11.41 8.49 -3.82
N LEU A 194 10.48 7.66 -3.34
CA LEU A 194 9.34 7.20 -4.12
C LEU A 194 8.47 8.36 -4.65
N ILE A 195 8.25 9.40 -3.84
CA ILE A 195 7.45 10.55 -4.26
C ILE A 195 8.11 11.39 -5.38
N LYS A 196 9.39 11.13 -5.68
CA LYS A 196 10.14 11.77 -6.78
C LYS A 196 10.18 10.91 -8.03
N VAL A 197 9.77 9.63 -7.95
CA VAL A 197 9.81 8.69 -9.07
C VAL A 197 8.80 9.11 -10.15
N PRO A 198 9.18 9.11 -11.45
CA PRO A 198 8.25 9.37 -12.53
C PRO A 198 7.04 8.44 -12.49
N GLY A 199 5.84 9.02 -12.62
CA GLY A 199 4.59 8.26 -12.54
C GLY A 199 4.07 8.05 -11.11
N TYR A 200 4.73 8.65 -10.10
CA TYR A 200 4.15 8.78 -8.77
C TYR A 200 2.80 9.50 -8.80
N ILE A 201 1.84 8.99 -8.03
CA ILE A 201 0.59 9.66 -7.71
C ILE A 201 0.10 9.24 -6.33
N PHE A 202 -0.57 10.15 -5.64
CA PHE A 202 -1.32 9.87 -4.43
C PHE A 202 -2.81 9.90 -4.72
N ASP A 203 -3.54 8.85 -4.35
CA ASP A 203 -4.98 8.71 -4.63
C ASP A 203 -5.87 9.09 -3.44
N GLY A 204 -5.29 9.57 -2.33
CA GLY A 204 -6.04 9.84 -1.10
C GLY A 204 -6.19 8.63 -0.17
N TYR A 205 -5.73 7.44 -0.56
CA TYR A 205 -5.86 6.20 0.22
C TYR A 205 -4.53 5.45 0.36
N HIS A 206 -3.92 5.05 -0.76
CA HIS A 206 -2.63 4.37 -0.80
C HIS A 206 -1.49 5.38 -0.63
N ALA A 207 -0.53 5.06 0.24
CA ALA A 207 0.59 5.96 0.51
C ALA A 207 1.39 6.32 -0.75
N VAL A 208 1.60 5.33 -1.63
CA VAL A 208 2.30 5.50 -2.90
C VAL A 208 1.67 4.64 -3.98
N LYS A 209 1.42 5.25 -5.14
CA LYS A 209 1.20 4.57 -6.42
C LYS A 209 2.25 4.99 -7.42
N ILE A 210 2.94 4.04 -8.04
CA ILE A 210 3.88 4.31 -9.14
C ILE A 210 3.33 3.68 -10.41
N LYS A 211 3.14 4.50 -11.45
CA LYS A 211 2.61 4.01 -12.72
C LYS A 211 3.57 3.00 -13.34
N ASP A 212 3.01 1.94 -13.91
CA ASP A 212 3.68 0.91 -14.70
C ASP A 212 4.67 0.01 -13.96
N MET A 213 5.72 0.57 -13.34
CA MET A 213 6.81 -0.22 -12.77
C MET A 213 7.70 0.55 -11.79
N LEU A 214 8.43 -0.18 -10.96
CA LEU A 214 9.51 0.32 -10.08
C LEU A 214 10.76 -0.56 -10.23
N ASN A 215 11.93 0.06 -10.42
CA ASN A 215 13.19 -0.62 -10.74
C ASN A 215 13.94 -0.99 -9.45
N LEU A 216 14.26 -2.27 -9.28
CA LEU A 216 14.97 -2.70 -8.07
C LEU A 216 16.39 -2.14 -7.98
N LEU A 217 17.07 -1.93 -9.10
CA LEU A 217 18.46 -1.44 -9.09
C LEU A 217 18.57 -0.04 -8.49
N SER A 218 17.68 0.86 -8.88
CA SER A 218 17.71 2.26 -8.49
C SER A 218 16.89 2.56 -7.24
N GLU A 219 15.74 1.91 -7.05
CA GLU A 219 14.82 2.29 -5.96
C GLU A 219 14.82 1.35 -4.75
N LEU A 220 15.22 0.07 -4.88
CA LEU A 220 15.18 -0.86 -3.76
C LEU A 220 16.09 -0.37 -2.63
N TYR A 221 15.51 -0.17 -1.44
CA TYR A 221 16.26 0.12 -0.23
C TYR A 221 16.68 -1.18 0.46
N ILE A 222 15.71 -2.05 0.74
CA ILE A 222 15.97 -3.35 1.37
C ILE A 222 14.92 -4.38 0.95
N CYS A 223 15.35 -5.63 0.71
CA CYS A 223 14.47 -6.77 0.53
C CYS A 223 14.70 -7.78 1.67
N ILE A 224 13.61 -8.27 2.27
CA ILE A 224 13.65 -9.30 3.31
C ILE A 224 13.06 -10.59 2.77
N ILE A 225 13.83 -11.66 2.86
CA ILE A 225 13.45 -13.02 2.44
C ILE A 225 13.54 -13.93 3.67
N PRO A 226 12.52 -14.78 3.95
CA PRO A 226 12.65 -15.78 5.00
C PRO A 226 13.84 -16.73 4.73
N THR A 227 14.72 -16.93 5.72
CA THR A 227 15.99 -17.69 5.53
C THR A 227 15.78 -19.08 4.96
N HIS A 228 14.71 -19.77 5.37
CA HIS A 228 14.39 -21.11 4.86
C HIS A 228 14.10 -21.16 3.34
N ASN A 229 13.88 -20.00 2.69
CA ASN A 229 13.73 -19.89 1.26
C ASN A 229 15.01 -19.47 0.52
N GLN A 230 16.12 -19.21 1.22
CA GLN A 230 17.36 -18.66 0.66
C GLN A 230 17.84 -19.36 -0.60
N CYS A 231 17.87 -20.70 -0.61
CA CYS A 231 18.35 -21.51 -1.73
C CYS A 231 17.59 -21.25 -3.05
N GLN A 232 16.34 -20.76 -2.99
CA GLN A 232 15.55 -20.41 -4.17
C GLN A 232 16.00 -19.09 -4.81
N PHE A 233 16.77 -18.27 -4.09
CA PHE A 233 17.16 -16.92 -4.50
C PHE A 233 18.65 -16.75 -4.82
N GLU A 234 19.53 -17.62 -4.32
CA GLU A 234 21.00 -17.47 -4.40
C GLU A 234 21.54 -17.18 -5.81
N ASN A 235 20.91 -17.72 -6.85
CA ASN A 235 21.38 -17.59 -8.24
C ASN A 235 20.56 -16.62 -9.09
N ILE A 236 19.56 -15.94 -8.54
CA ILE A 236 18.68 -15.02 -9.29
C ILE A 236 18.79 -13.57 -8.84
N ILE A 237 19.32 -13.31 -7.64
CA ILE A 237 19.53 -11.94 -7.16
C ILE A 237 20.65 -11.29 -7.97
N PRO A 238 20.39 -10.16 -8.64
CA PRO A 238 21.44 -9.43 -9.35
C PRO A 238 22.53 -8.95 -8.38
N THR A 239 23.79 -9.16 -8.75
CA THR A 239 24.97 -8.81 -7.92
C THR A 239 24.96 -7.34 -7.46
N LYS A 240 24.41 -6.43 -8.27
CA LYS A 240 24.35 -4.99 -7.96
C LYS A 240 23.40 -4.60 -6.83
N ILE A 241 22.50 -5.49 -6.41
CA ILE A 241 21.56 -5.26 -5.30
C ILE A 241 21.69 -6.29 -4.19
N GLN A 242 22.71 -7.16 -4.26
CA GLN A 242 22.89 -8.26 -3.32
C GLN A 242 23.11 -7.77 -1.88
N ASP A 243 23.75 -6.62 -1.72
CA ASP A 243 23.97 -5.92 -0.45
C ASP A 243 22.67 -5.39 0.20
N ARG A 244 21.58 -5.31 -0.58
CA ARG A 244 20.26 -4.86 -0.12
C ARG A 244 19.30 -6.01 0.16
N VAL A 245 19.70 -7.26 -0.07
CA VAL A 245 18.88 -8.44 0.20
C VAL A 245 19.34 -9.10 1.49
N HIS A 246 18.40 -9.27 2.42
CA HIS A 246 18.67 -9.88 3.72
C HIS A 246 17.77 -11.09 3.95
N TYR A 247 18.39 -12.15 4.45
CA TYR A 247 17.71 -13.32 4.94
C TYR A 247 17.39 -13.13 6.42
N LEU A 248 16.14 -13.42 6.80
CA LEU A 248 15.66 -13.28 8.17
C LEU A 248 15.00 -14.59 8.61
N ASP A 249 15.43 -15.11 9.75
CA ASP A 249 14.89 -16.36 10.29
C ASP A 249 13.42 -16.18 10.67
N TYR A 250 12.60 -17.18 10.34
CA TYR A 250 11.19 -17.26 10.70
C TYR A 250 11.04 -18.39 11.72
N ASP A 251 10.68 -18.02 12.95
CA ASP A 251 10.66 -18.89 14.12
C ASP A 251 9.21 -19.28 14.53
N GLY A 252 8.25 -19.03 13.64
CA GLY A 252 6.82 -19.28 13.87
C GLY A 252 6.05 -18.06 14.37
N GLU A 253 6.56 -16.85 14.10
CA GLU A 253 5.88 -15.60 14.41
C GLU A 253 4.49 -15.50 13.74
N ASP A 254 3.53 -14.89 14.42
CA ASP A 254 2.29 -14.49 13.76
C ASP A 254 2.51 -13.33 12.76
N LEU A 255 1.44 -12.95 12.05
CA LEU A 255 1.44 -11.84 11.11
C LEU A 255 2.00 -10.53 11.70
N GLU A 256 1.61 -10.20 12.93
CA GLU A 256 1.99 -8.95 13.58
C GLU A 256 3.45 -8.99 14.05
N GLU A 257 3.84 -10.07 14.71
CA GLU A 257 5.20 -10.33 15.20
C GLU A 257 6.19 -10.33 14.03
N TRP A 258 5.88 -11.02 12.93
CA TRP A 258 6.72 -11.03 11.74
C TRP A 258 6.85 -9.63 11.13
N THR A 259 5.74 -8.90 11.00
CA THR A 259 5.74 -7.52 10.49
C THR A 259 6.64 -6.63 11.34
N LYS A 260 6.58 -6.74 12.67
CA LYS A 260 7.45 -5.99 13.60
C LYS A 260 8.91 -6.40 13.45
N LYS A 261 9.22 -7.70 13.39
CA LYS A 261 10.59 -8.24 13.25
C LYS A 261 11.24 -7.70 11.97
N VAL A 262 10.52 -7.76 10.85
CA VAL A 262 10.93 -7.21 9.56
C VAL A 262 11.17 -5.71 9.64
N TYR A 263 10.22 -4.95 10.18
CA TYR A 263 10.34 -3.49 10.26
C TYR A 263 11.52 -3.04 11.13
N GLN A 264 11.86 -3.77 12.20
CA GLN A 264 13.06 -3.50 12.99
C GLN A 264 14.35 -3.65 12.17
N VAL A 265 14.41 -4.60 11.22
CA VAL A 265 15.57 -4.73 10.32
C VAL A 265 15.63 -3.53 9.37
N VAL A 266 14.48 -3.11 8.82
CA VAL A 266 14.39 -1.94 7.93
C VAL A 266 14.92 -0.68 8.63
N LEU A 267 14.56 -0.48 9.91
CA LEU A 267 15.05 0.64 10.72
C LEU A 267 16.55 0.55 11.02
N LYS A 268 17.08 -0.62 11.38
CA LYS A 268 18.51 -0.76 11.73
C LYS A 268 19.46 -0.47 10.56
N GLN A 269 18.99 -0.60 9.32
CA GLN A 269 19.82 -0.30 8.16
C GLN A 269 19.95 1.20 7.91
N SER A 270 19.03 2.03 8.42
CA SER A 270 19.15 3.48 8.25
C SER A 270 20.22 4.07 9.15
N ASP A 271 20.51 3.43 10.28
CA ASP A 271 21.55 3.86 11.22
C ASP A 271 22.97 3.59 10.72
N LYS A 272 23.13 2.92 9.56
CA LYS A 272 24.42 2.64 8.92
C LYS A 272 24.72 3.54 7.72
N GLY A 273 23.78 4.41 7.34
CA GLY A 273 23.87 5.34 6.22
C GLY A 273 24.35 6.73 6.62
#